data_AF-A0A835DT53-F1
#
_entry.id   AF-A0A835DT53-F1
#
_cell.length_a   1.000
_cell.length_b   1.000
_cell.length_c   1.000
_cell.angle_alpha   90.00
_cell.angle_beta   90.00
_cell.angle_gamma   90.00
#
_symmetry.space_group_name_H-M   'P 1'
#
loop_
_entity.id
_entity.type
_entity.pdbx_description
1 polymer ?
#
loop_
_entity_poly.entity_id
_entity_poly.type
_entity_poly.pdbx_seq_one_letter_code
_entity_poly.pdbx_strand_id
1 'polypeptide(L)'
;MFWRNLRARDESSCELCTGVLETSEHIFSASPRALAVWQTVGIAISTYEHRSPWFLGMELPLPSSVRLDILLLMLWHIWKARNTHIFDKKLMTATDILRRVTYDLDAWSSRYRRHKMDLKRWRDFIHSRCNP
;
A
#
# COMPACT_ATOMS: atom_id res chain seq x y z
N MET A 1 0.77 -31.47 14.06
CA MET A 1 0.67 -30.01 14.30
C MET A 1 -0.21 -29.45 13.20
N PHE A 2 -1.51 -29.32 13.44
CA PHE A 2 -2.51 -28.97 12.41
C PHE A 2 -2.76 -27.46 12.39
N TRP A 3 -2.46 -26.82 11.28
CA TRP A 3 -2.74 -25.41 11.03
C TRP A 3 -4.24 -25.21 10.76
N ARG A 4 -5.06 -25.20 11.82
CA ARG A 4 -6.54 -25.17 11.75
C ARG A 4 -7.15 -23.92 11.09
N ASN A 5 -6.37 -22.94 10.64
CA ASN A 5 -6.84 -21.67 10.08
C ASN A 5 -6.23 -21.32 8.71
N LEU A 6 -5.46 -22.21 8.08
CA LEU A 6 -5.01 -22.00 6.70
C LEU A 6 -6.14 -22.48 5.78
N ARG A 7 -6.80 -21.54 5.10
CA ARG A 7 -7.75 -21.88 4.03
C ARG A 7 -7.04 -22.72 2.99
N ALA A 8 -7.74 -23.72 2.45
CA ALA A 8 -7.21 -24.51 1.37
C ALA A 8 -6.97 -23.61 0.13
N ARG A 9 -6.08 -24.02 -0.79
CA ARG A 9 -5.62 -23.17 -1.90
C ARG A 9 -6.77 -22.80 -2.85
N ASP A 10 -7.75 -23.68 -2.99
CA ASP A 10 -9.03 -23.51 -3.69
C ASP A 10 -9.97 -22.52 -2.98
N GLU A 11 -9.89 -22.39 -1.66
CA GLU A 11 -10.61 -21.39 -0.85
C GLU A 11 -9.84 -20.07 -0.65
N SER A 12 -8.64 -19.97 -1.23
CA SER A 12 -7.75 -18.80 -1.12
C SER A 12 -7.98 -17.79 -2.25
N SER A 13 -9.21 -17.66 -2.73
CA SER A 13 -9.55 -16.66 -3.73
C SER A 13 -9.68 -15.27 -3.10
N CYS A 14 -9.36 -14.24 -3.88
CA CYS A 14 -9.52 -12.86 -3.47
C CYS A 14 -11.01 -12.54 -3.36
N GLU A 15 -11.45 -12.02 -2.21
CA GLU A 15 -12.85 -11.66 -1.99
C GLU A 15 -13.34 -10.51 -2.92
N LEU A 16 -12.42 -9.79 -3.57
CA LEU A 16 -12.72 -8.73 -4.54
C LEU A 16 -12.64 -9.19 -5.99
N CYS A 17 -12.00 -10.33 -6.27
CA CYS A 17 -11.73 -10.78 -7.63
C CYS A 17 -12.18 -12.23 -7.78
N THR A 18 -13.38 -12.40 -8.34
CA THR A 18 -14.02 -13.70 -8.52
C THR A 18 -13.10 -14.67 -9.25
N GLY A 19 -12.79 -15.81 -8.61
CA GLY A 19 -11.97 -16.87 -9.19
C GLY A 19 -10.46 -16.59 -9.26
N VAL A 20 -9.97 -15.46 -8.73
CA VAL A 20 -8.55 -15.14 -8.73
C VAL A 20 -7.91 -15.57 -7.43
N LEU A 21 -6.81 -16.34 -7.50
CA LEU A 21 -6.04 -16.75 -6.34
C LEU A 21 -5.39 -15.53 -5.67
N GLU A 22 -5.59 -15.39 -4.36
CA GLU A 22 -5.04 -14.30 -3.57
C GLU A 22 -3.59 -14.60 -3.16
N THR A 23 -2.66 -14.28 -4.05
CA THR A 23 -1.21 -14.33 -3.78
C THR A 23 -0.71 -13.01 -3.20
N SER A 24 0.54 -12.97 -2.69
CA SER A 24 1.15 -11.71 -2.29
C SER A 24 1.27 -10.73 -3.46
N GLU A 25 1.56 -11.22 -4.66
CA GLU A 25 1.55 -10.41 -5.89
C GLU A 25 0.15 -9.83 -6.16
N HIS A 26 -0.90 -10.63 -6.01
CA HIS A 26 -2.27 -10.13 -6.18
C HIS A 26 -2.61 -9.07 -5.12
N ILE A 27 -2.30 -9.31 -3.85
CA ILE A 27 -2.56 -8.36 -2.76
C ILE A 27 -1.85 -7.02 -3.00
N PHE A 28 -0.58 -7.04 -3.40
CA PHE A 28 0.26 -5.85 -3.42
C PHE A 28 0.39 -5.16 -4.77
N SER A 29 0.17 -5.87 -5.88
CA SER A 29 0.48 -5.33 -7.22
C SER A 29 -0.64 -5.54 -8.25
N ALA A 30 -1.38 -6.65 -8.21
CA ALA A 30 -2.31 -7.00 -9.30
C ALA A 30 -3.80 -6.82 -8.97
N SER A 31 -4.19 -6.71 -7.70
CA SER A 31 -5.61 -6.49 -7.35
C SER A 31 -6.07 -5.08 -7.80
N PRO A 32 -7.36 -4.90 -8.17
CA PRO A 32 -7.89 -3.60 -8.58
C PRO A 32 -7.63 -2.49 -7.54
N ARG A 33 -7.72 -2.85 -6.25
CA ARG A 33 -7.42 -1.94 -5.15
C ARG A 33 -5.95 -1.53 -5.11
N ALA A 34 -5.02 -2.47 -5.24
CA ALA A 34 -3.60 -2.17 -5.24
C ALA A 34 -3.22 -1.32 -6.46
N LEU A 35 -3.67 -1.72 -7.65
CA LEU A 35 -3.46 -0.97 -8.89
C LEU A 35 -3.95 0.47 -8.75
N ALA A 36 -5.16 0.68 -8.23
CA ALA A 36 -5.70 2.02 -8.02
C ALA A 36 -4.83 2.86 -7.07
N VAL A 37 -4.29 2.28 -5.99
CA VAL A 37 -3.37 2.98 -5.06
C VAL A 37 -2.10 3.43 -5.79
N TRP A 38 -1.46 2.53 -6.55
CA TRP A 38 -0.22 2.84 -7.27
C TRP A 38 -0.44 3.86 -8.40
N GLN A 39 -1.53 3.71 -9.16
CA GLN A 39 -1.94 4.66 -10.20
C GLN A 39 -2.21 6.05 -9.62
N THR A 40 -2.88 6.15 -8.47
CA THR A 40 -3.17 7.44 -7.82
C THR A 40 -1.89 8.21 -7.51
N VAL A 41 -0.83 7.52 -7.08
CA VAL A 41 0.47 8.16 -6.79
C VAL A 41 1.43 8.20 -7.98
N GLY A 42 1.03 7.72 -9.15
CA GLY A 42 1.87 7.71 -10.35
C GLY A 42 3.06 6.75 -10.26
N ILE A 43 2.93 5.64 -9.52
CA ILE A 43 3.94 4.57 -9.46
C ILE A 43 3.48 3.43 -10.36
N ALA A 44 4.29 3.07 -11.34
CA ALA A 44 4.13 1.81 -12.05
C ALA A 44 4.74 0.68 -11.19
N ILE A 45 3.97 -0.38 -10.93
CA ILE A 45 4.45 -1.56 -10.24
C ILE A 45 4.37 -2.76 -11.17
N SER A 46 5.49 -3.43 -11.38
CA SER A 46 5.59 -4.66 -12.15
C SER A 46 5.37 -5.89 -11.26
N THR A 47 5.16 -7.02 -11.90
CA THR A 47 5.11 -8.34 -11.27
C THR A 47 6.31 -8.56 -10.34
N TYR A 48 6.04 -8.94 -9.09
CA TYR A 48 7.02 -9.20 -8.01
C TYR A 48 7.81 -8.01 -7.44
N GLU A 49 7.65 -6.78 -7.95
CA GLU A 49 8.40 -5.62 -7.43
C GLU A 49 8.06 -5.25 -5.98
N HIS A 50 6.91 -5.69 -5.47
CA HIS A 50 6.56 -5.56 -4.05
C HIS A 50 7.56 -6.26 -3.12
N ARG A 51 8.36 -7.21 -3.63
CA ARG A 51 9.44 -7.87 -2.90
C ARG A 51 10.72 -7.04 -2.83
N SER A 52 10.82 -6.02 -3.67
CA SER A 52 11.97 -5.12 -3.78
C SER A 52 11.55 -3.64 -3.66
N PRO A 53 10.92 -3.25 -2.53
CA PRO A 53 10.33 -1.91 -2.37
C PRO A 53 11.33 -0.75 -2.48
N TRP A 54 12.64 -1.02 -2.40
CA TRP A 54 13.69 -0.01 -2.60
C TRP A 54 13.79 0.51 -4.04
N PHE A 55 13.31 -0.24 -5.04
CA PHE A 55 13.25 0.18 -6.44
C PHE A 55 11.95 0.92 -6.80
N LEU A 56 10.92 0.80 -5.98
CA LEU A 56 9.65 1.46 -6.25
C LEU A 56 9.78 2.98 -6.06
N GLY A 57 9.05 3.75 -6.88
CA GLY A 57 9.01 5.20 -6.80
C GLY A 57 10.34 5.92 -7.07
N MET A 58 11.32 5.27 -7.69
CA MET A 58 12.58 5.90 -8.08
C MET A 58 12.40 7.03 -9.10
N GLU A 59 11.41 6.90 -9.97
CA GLU A 59 11.07 7.89 -11.00
C GLU A 59 10.37 9.14 -10.45
N LEU A 60 9.93 9.11 -9.18
CA LEU A 60 9.25 10.26 -8.58
C LEU A 60 10.29 11.32 -8.21
N PRO A 61 10.02 12.61 -8.49
CA PRO A 61 10.90 13.72 -8.10
C PRO A 61 10.76 14.05 -6.60
N LEU A 62 10.90 13.03 -5.74
CA LEU A 62 10.73 13.11 -4.30
C LEU A 62 12.00 12.64 -3.57
N PRO A 63 12.23 13.09 -2.33
CA PRO A 63 13.43 12.74 -1.58
C PRO A 63 13.57 11.23 -1.35
N SER A 64 14.76 10.67 -1.62
CA SER A 64 15.05 9.24 -1.45
C SER A 64 15.26 8.83 0.01
N SER A 65 15.61 9.78 0.89
CA SER A 65 15.96 9.58 2.31
C SER A 65 14.90 8.85 3.14
N VAL A 66 13.62 9.02 2.80
CA VAL A 66 12.47 8.42 3.49
C VAL A 66 11.60 7.57 2.57
N ARG A 67 12.01 7.40 1.30
CA ARG A 67 11.19 6.73 0.27
C ARG A 67 10.85 5.31 0.67
N LEU A 68 11.84 4.51 1.07
CA LEU A 68 11.63 3.10 1.43
C LEU A 68 10.60 2.95 2.55
N ASP A 69 10.70 3.76 3.61
CA ASP A 69 9.77 3.73 4.75
C ASP A 69 8.33 4.03 4.31
N ILE A 70 8.17 4.99 3.40
CA ILE A 70 6.86 5.40 2.89
C ILE A 70 6.26 4.31 2.00
N LEU A 71 7.07 3.64 1.18
CA LEU A 71 6.59 2.55 0.33
C LEU A 71 6.26 1.30 1.15
N LEU A 72 7.02 1.02 2.21
CA LEU A 72 6.67 0.00 3.19
C LEU A 72 5.36 0.35 3.92
N LEU A 73 5.14 1.63 4.26
CA LEU A 73 3.90 2.09 4.87
C LEU A 73 2.71 1.96 3.91
N MET A 74 2.89 2.26 2.61
CA MET A 74 1.86 2.05 1.59
C MET A 74 1.50 0.56 1.44
N LEU A 75 2.50 -0.32 1.31
CA LEU A 75 2.30 -1.77 1.28
C LEU A 75 1.53 -2.25 2.52
N TRP A 76 1.90 -1.74 3.69
CA TRP A 76 1.21 -2.03 4.95
C TRP A 76 -0.26 -1.61 4.92
N HIS A 77 -0.58 -0.41 4.43
CA HIS A 77 -1.99 0.04 4.35
C HIS A 77 -2.79 -0.70 3.26
N ILE A 78 -2.17 -1.14 2.17
CA ILE A 78 -2.80 -2.03 1.19
C ILE A 78 -3.19 -3.37 1.85
N TRP A 79 -2.26 -3.97 2.61
CA TRP A 79 -2.53 -5.19 3.36
C TRP A 79 -3.61 -5.00 4.43
N LYS A 80 -3.57 -3.88 5.18
CA LYS A 80 -4.62 -3.55 6.16
C LYS A 80 -5.97 -3.41 5.48
N ALA A 81 -6.07 -2.75 4.33
CA ALA A 81 -7.32 -2.63 3.59
C ALA A 81 -7.88 -3.98 3.14
N ARG A 82 -7.00 -4.92 2.74
CA ARG A 82 -7.39 -6.31 2.48
C ARG A 82 -7.99 -6.96 3.71
N ASN A 83 -7.35 -6.84 4.87
CA ASN A 83 -7.84 -7.45 6.10
C ASN A 83 -9.16 -6.82 6.59
N THR A 84 -9.27 -5.49 6.54
CA THR A 84 -10.52 -4.77 6.84
C THR A 84 -11.67 -5.29 5.96
N HIS A 85 -11.42 -5.55 4.69
CA HIS A 85 -12.44 -6.14 3.82
C HIS A 85 -12.83 -7.55 4.27
N ILE A 86 -11.86 -8.40 4.59
CA ILE A 86 -12.13 -9.79 5.01
C ILE A 86 -12.89 -9.86 6.32
N PHE A 87 -12.46 -9.10 7.33
CA PHE A 87 -12.98 -9.19 8.70
C PHE A 87 -14.17 -8.27 8.96
N ASP A 88 -14.14 -7.05 8.42
CA ASP A 88 -15.16 -6.02 8.71
C ASP A 88 -16.14 -5.81 7.55
N LYS A 89 -15.98 -6.54 6.44
CA LYS A 89 -16.77 -6.40 5.20
C LYS A 89 -16.81 -4.96 4.68
N LYS A 90 -15.79 -4.18 4.98
CA LYS A 90 -15.67 -2.77 4.58
C LYS A 90 -14.70 -2.62 3.43
N LEU A 91 -15.21 -2.10 2.31
CA LEU A 91 -14.39 -1.71 1.17
C LEU A 91 -13.72 -0.36 1.44
N MET A 92 -12.43 -0.27 1.14
CA MET A 92 -11.67 0.97 1.19
C MET A 92 -11.22 1.35 -0.22
N THR A 93 -11.44 2.61 -0.58
CA THR A 93 -10.95 3.17 -1.84
C THR A 93 -9.44 3.42 -1.77
N ALA A 94 -8.80 3.63 -2.93
CA ALA A 94 -7.40 4.04 -2.98
C ALA A 94 -7.15 5.34 -2.17
N THR A 95 -8.06 6.29 -2.28
CA THR A 95 -8.01 7.55 -1.53
C THR A 95 -8.12 7.32 -0.01
N ASP A 96 -8.99 6.42 0.46
CA ASP A 96 -9.07 6.09 1.89
C ASP A 96 -7.77 5.49 2.42
N ILE A 97 -7.14 4.62 1.63
CA ILE A 97 -5.85 3.99 1.97
C ILE A 97 -4.77 5.07 2.06
N LEU A 98 -4.65 5.93 1.05
CA LEU A 98 -3.64 6.99 1.00
C LEU A 98 -3.85 8.06 2.08
N ARG A 99 -5.09 8.40 2.43
CA ARG A 99 -5.38 9.28 3.57
C ARG A 99 -4.85 8.70 4.89
N ARG A 100 -4.97 7.38 5.09
CA ARG A 100 -4.38 6.73 6.27
C ARG A 100 -2.85 6.71 6.24
N VAL A 101 -2.25 6.58 5.05
CA VAL A 101 -0.80 6.77 4.89
C VAL A 101 -0.42 8.17 5.35
N THR A 102 -1.08 9.22 4.86
CA THR A 102 -0.77 10.61 5.26
C THR A 102 -0.94 10.85 6.76
N TYR A 103 -1.99 10.27 7.37
CA TYR A 103 -2.21 10.35 8.80
C TYR A 103 -1.07 9.73 9.61
N ASP A 104 -0.61 8.53 9.22
CA ASP A 104 0.51 7.86 9.89
C ASP A 104 1.84 8.63 9.69
N LEU A 105 2.05 9.26 8.52
CA LEU A 105 3.22 10.11 8.29
C LEU A 105 3.24 11.32 9.24
N ASP A 106 2.10 11.98 9.44
CA ASP A 106 2.00 13.11 10.37
C ASP A 106 2.23 12.63 11.82
N ALA A 107 1.63 11.50 12.21
CA ALA A 107 1.83 10.90 13.53
C ALA A 107 3.29 10.49 13.80
N TRP A 108 4.02 10.03 12.78
CA TRP A 108 5.41 9.58 12.91
C TRP A 108 6.43 10.69 12.66
N SER A 109 6.00 11.90 12.28
CA SER A 109 6.89 13.03 11.95
C SER A 109 7.95 13.34 13.00
N SER A 110 7.66 13.09 14.28
CA SER A 110 8.59 13.27 15.40
C SER A 110 9.79 12.30 15.39
N ARG A 111 9.67 11.14 14.72
CA ARG A 111 10.75 10.15 14.56
C ARG A 111 11.73 10.52 13.44
N TYR A 112 11.27 11.34 12.48
CA TYR A 112 12.06 11.77 11.31
C TYR A 112 12.69 13.15 11.51
N ARG A 113 13.25 13.45 12.69
CA ARG A 113 13.73 14.82 13.01
C ARG A 113 14.69 15.41 11.96
N ARG A 114 15.61 14.58 11.44
CA ARG A 114 16.60 14.98 10.42
C ARG A 114 16.01 15.04 9.00
N HIS A 115 14.91 14.33 8.74
CA HIS A 115 14.27 14.21 7.42
C HIS A 115 12.83 14.73 7.43
N LYS A 116 12.50 15.64 8.36
CA LYS A 116 11.12 16.11 8.57
C LYS A 116 10.57 16.81 7.33
N MET A 117 11.41 17.58 6.64
CA MET A 117 11.05 18.24 5.39
C MET A 117 10.84 17.24 4.25
N ASP A 118 11.64 16.18 4.20
CA ASP A 118 11.50 15.13 3.19
C ASP A 118 10.20 14.37 3.39
N LEU A 119 9.89 14.00 4.64
CA LEU A 119 8.64 13.37 5.03
C LEU A 119 7.44 14.27 4.67
N LYS A 120 7.54 15.58 4.93
CA LYS A 120 6.50 16.55 4.58
C LYS A 120 6.27 16.61 3.07
N ARG A 121 7.33 16.64 2.25
CA ARG A 121 7.21 16.65 0.78
C ARG A 121 6.45 15.43 0.27
N TRP A 122 6.76 14.25 0.80
CA TRP A 122 6.01 13.04 0.47
C TRP A 122 4.56 13.09 0.94
N ARG A 123 4.30 13.57 2.16
CA ARG A 123 2.93 13.71 2.69
C ARG A 123 2.09 14.66 1.85
N ASP A 124 2.65 15.83 1.50
CA ASP A 124 2.00 16.83 0.66
C ASP A 124 1.73 16.27 -0.75
N PHE A 125 2.68 15.53 -1.32
CA PHE A 125 2.50 14.84 -2.60
C PHE A 125 1.37 13.79 -2.55
N ILE A 126 1.37 12.90 -1.57
CA ILE A 126 0.31 11.87 -1.46
C ILE A 126 -1.05 12.54 -1.25
N HIS A 127 -1.09 13.60 -0.44
CA HIS A 127 -2.31 14.34 -0.17
C HIS A 127 -2.87 15.02 -1.42
N SER A 128 -2.03 15.65 -2.26
CA SER A 128 -2.47 16.29 -3.49
C SER A 128 -3.04 15.30 -4.51
N ARG A 129 -2.57 14.05 -4.51
CA ARG A 129 -3.13 12.97 -5.35
C ARG A 129 -4.49 12.46 -4.87
N CYS A 130 -4.82 12.65 -3.60
CA CYS A 130 -6.09 12.22 -3.02
C CYS A 130 -7.26 13.19 -3.30
N ASN A 131 -6.94 14.46 -3.56
CA ASN A 131 -7.90 15.54 -3.82
C ASN A 131 -7.45 16.29 -5.10
N PRO A 132 -7.54 15.65 -6.27
CA PRO A 132 -7.09 16.23 -7.53
C PRO A 132 -7.91 17.46 -7.95
#